data_AF-A0A7Y7J0H0-F1
#
_entry.id   AF-A0A7Y7J0H0-F1
#
_cell.length_a   1.000
_cell.length_b   1.000
_cell.length_c   1.000
_cell.angle_alpha   90.00
_cell.angle_beta   90.00
_cell.angle_gamma   90.00
#
_symmetry.space_group_name_H-M   'P 1'
#
loop_
_entity.id
_entity.type
_entity.pdbx_description
1 polymer ?
#
loop_
_entity_poly.entity_id
_entity_poly.type
_entity_poly.pdbx_seq_one_letter_code
_entity_poly.pdbx_strand_id
1 'polypeptide(L)'
;CERAFAIGTGAETRFAIGATLDPAGGRVTLDCAVVRLADHADPREREAVLRHRGLTIVVSARRRPYHMIADFRRLGLDLATIRILVVKSGYLSPELAPLARPALMALSDGVVNQDVAHLTRLRTHRPTFPFDTEFDWTPMPRGQAARRA
;
A
#
# COMPACT_ATOMS: atom_id res chain seq x y z
N CYS A 1 -4.10 -0.02 -14.89
CA CYS A 1 -4.92 -1.23 -15.08
C CYS A 1 -5.61 -1.22 -16.44
N GLU A 2 -6.46 -0.24 -16.74
CA GLU A 2 -7.21 -0.12 -18.01
C GLU A 2 -6.36 -0.30 -19.28
N ARG A 3 -5.19 0.35 -19.33
CA ARG A 3 -4.26 0.20 -20.47
C ARG A 3 -3.81 -1.25 -20.69
N ALA A 4 -3.60 -2.02 -19.62
CA ALA A 4 -3.21 -3.43 -19.73
C ALA A 4 -4.36 -4.28 -20.31
N PHE A 5 -5.60 -3.99 -19.90
CA PHE A 5 -6.78 -4.62 -20.49
C PHE A 5 -6.97 -4.26 -21.97
N ALA A 6 -6.70 -3.01 -22.35
CA ALA A 6 -6.84 -2.55 -23.72
C ALA A 6 -5.85 -3.21 -24.69
N ILE A 7 -4.63 -3.52 -24.24
CA ILE A 7 -3.59 -4.14 -25.09
C ILE A 7 -3.54 -5.67 -24.98
N GLY A 8 -4.11 -6.25 -23.92
CA GLY A 8 -4.19 -7.69 -23.72
C GLY A 8 -2.93 -8.32 -23.11
N THR A 9 -3.07 -9.57 -22.66
CA THR A 9 -1.97 -10.40 -22.16
C THR A 9 -0.95 -10.68 -23.27
N GLY A 10 0.34 -10.66 -22.93
CA GLY A 10 1.46 -10.90 -23.85
C GLY A 10 1.97 -9.64 -24.56
N ALA A 11 1.18 -8.57 -24.63
CA ALA A 11 1.62 -7.31 -25.19
C ALA A 11 2.60 -6.59 -24.26
N GLU A 12 3.54 -5.84 -24.87
CA GLU A 12 4.51 -5.00 -24.17
C GLU A 12 4.33 -3.54 -24.59
N THR A 13 4.32 -2.64 -23.61
CA THR A 13 4.23 -1.20 -23.87
C THR A 13 4.77 -0.40 -22.70
N ARG A 14 4.88 0.91 -22.88
CA ARG A 14 5.26 1.84 -21.83
C ARG A 14 4.09 2.15 -20.89
N PHE A 15 4.30 1.96 -19.60
CA PHE A 15 3.33 2.28 -18.54
C PHE A 15 3.86 3.39 -17.64
N ALA A 16 3.00 4.36 -17.32
CA ALA A 16 3.20 5.26 -16.19
C ALA A 16 2.46 4.68 -14.97
N ILE A 17 3.19 4.43 -13.88
CA ILE A 17 2.70 3.73 -12.67
C ILE A 17 2.93 4.63 -11.45
N GLY A 18 1.91 4.74 -10.59
CA GLY A 18 1.96 5.55 -9.37
C GLY A 18 1.32 6.93 -9.49
N ALA A 19 1.27 7.65 -8.36
CA ALA A 19 0.78 9.03 -8.21
C ALA A 19 -0.63 9.36 -8.77
N THR A 20 -1.52 8.37 -8.91
CA THR A 20 -2.89 8.61 -9.40
C THR A 20 -3.84 9.15 -8.33
N LEU A 21 -3.55 8.91 -7.05
CA LEU A 21 -4.36 9.39 -5.91
C LEU A 21 -3.76 10.63 -5.24
N ASP A 22 -2.43 10.70 -5.21
CA ASP A 22 -1.68 11.84 -4.69
C ASP A 22 -0.63 12.23 -5.73
N PRO A 23 -0.84 13.33 -6.49
CA PRO A 23 0.12 13.79 -7.50
C PRO A 23 1.47 14.23 -6.94
N ALA A 24 1.56 14.52 -5.63
CA ALA A 24 2.84 14.81 -4.97
C ALA A 24 3.69 13.54 -4.76
N GLY A 25 3.08 12.36 -4.90
CA GLY A 25 3.78 11.09 -4.84
C GLY A 25 4.66 10.80 -6.07
N GLY A 26 5.53 9.80 -5.94
CA GLY A 26 6.37 9.35 -7.04
C GLY A 26 5.59 8.66 -8.17
N ARG A 27 5.93 9.00 -9.42
CA ARG A 27 5.46 8.32 -10.63
C ARG A 27 6.66 7.78 -11.39
N VAL A 28 6.57 6.52 -11.82
CA VAL A 28 7.61 5.86 -12.62
C VAL A 28 7.07 5.49 -13.98
N THR A 29 7.93 5.54 -15.00
CA THR A 29 7.61 5.11 -16.36
C THR A 29 8.48 3.92 -16.72
N LEU A 30 7.85 2.80 -17.06
CA LEU A 30 8.53 1.52 -17.30
C LEU A 30 7.94 0.85 -18.54
N ASP A 31 8.79 0.21 -19.33
CA ASP A 31 8.36 -0.66 -20.43
C ASP A 31 8.03 -2.04 -19.85
N CYS A 32 6.76 -2.45 -19.88
CA CYS A 32 6.29 -3.67 -19.21
C CYS A 32 5.51 -4.57 -20.17
N ALA A 33 5.70 -5.88 -20.01
CA ALA A 33 4.83 -6.89 -20.60
C ALA A 33 3.62 -7.16 -19.68
N VAL A 34 2.44 -7.34 -20.27
CA VAL A 34 1.24 -7.78 -19.54
C VAL A 34 1.31 -9.30 -19.37
N VAL A 35 1.45 -9.76 -18.13
CA VAL A 35 1.54 -11.20 -17.81
C VAL A 35 0.16 -11.80 -17.57
N ARG A 36 -0.72 -11.06 -16.90
CA ARG A 36 -2.04 -11.55 -16.55
C ARG A 36 -3.03 -10.41 -16.38
N LEU A 37 -4.27 -10.67 -16.76
CA LEU A 37 -5.42 -9.82 -16.50
C LEU A 37 -6.36 -10.59 -15.57
N ALA A 38 -6.63 -10.03 -14.39
CA ALA A 38 -7.63 -10.53 -13.47
C ALA A 38 -8.91 -9.72 -13.69
N ASP A 39 -9.80 -10.26 -14.51
CA ASP A 39 -11.06 -9.61 -14.86
C ASP A 39 -12.06 -9.67 -13.71
N HIS A 40 -13.01 -8.74 -13.73
CA HIS A 40 -14.10 -8.63 -12.78
C HIS A 40 -15.29 -7.94 -13.45
N ALA A 41 -16.51 -8.30 -13.02
CA ALA A 41 -17.74 -7.75 -13.59
C ALA A 41 -17.82 -6.22 -13.46
N ASP A 42 -17.39 -5.68 -12.32
CA ASP A 42 -17.09 -4.26 -12.15
C ASP A 42 -15.64 -3.96 -12.62
N PRO A 43 -15.45 -3.16 -13.68
CA PRO A 43 -14.12 -2.78 -14.16
C PRO A 43 -13.21 -2.10 -13.13
N ARG A 44 -13.77 -1.51 -12.07
CA ARG A 44 -13.02 -0.85 -10.99
C ARG A 44 -12.31 -1.85 -10.08
N GLU A 45 -12.75 -3.10 -10.06
CA GLU A 45 -12.09 -4.17 -9.29
C GLU A 45 -11.06 -4.94 -10.11
N ARG A 46 -10.88 -4.59 -11.39
CA ARG A 46 -9.90 -5.24 -12.26
C ARG A 46 -8.48 -5.02 -11.78
N GLU A 47 -7.66 -6.03 -11.99
CA GLU A 47 -6.24 -6.01 -11.71
C GLU A 47 -5.43 -6.59 -12.87
N ALA A 48 -4.20 -6.12 -13.01
CA ALA A 48 -3.26 -6.63 -13.99
C ALA A 48 -1.91 -6.92 -13.34
N VAL A 49 -1.28 -8.00 -13.79
CA VAL A 49 0.09 -8.34 -13.45
C VAL A 49 0.98 -7.95 -14.62
N LEU A 50 1.94 -7.08 -14.35
CA LEU A 50 2.92 -6.59 -15.31
C LEU A 50 4.30 -7.18 -14.99
N ARG A 51 5.14 -7.32 -16.00
CA ARG A 51 6.54 -7.72 -15.84
C ARG A 51 7.45 -6.70 -16.50
N HIS A 52 8.45 -6.26 -15.75
CA HIS A 52 9.53 -5.41 -16.25
C HIS A 52 10.85 -6.00 -15.75
N ARG A 53 11.66 -6.54 -16.67
CA ARG A 53 12.91 -7.24 -16.32
C ARG A 53 12.64 -8.30 -15.23
N GLY A 54 13.33 -8.23 -14.08
CA GLY A 54 13.12 -9.12 -12.94
C GLY A 54 11.98 -8.72 -11.99
N LEU A 55 11.20 -7.67 -12.29
CA LEU A 55 10.12 -7.18 -11.45
C LEU A 55 8.78 -7.74 -11.89
N THR A 56 7.96 -8.16 -10.91
CA THR A 56 6.54 -8.45 -11.08
C THR A 56 5.75 -7.37 -10.36
N ILE A 57 4.90 -6.65 -11.08
CA ILE A 57 4.19 -5.47 -10.59
C ILE A 57 2.70 -5.74 -10.70
N VAL A 58 1.98 -5.66 -9.59
CA VAL A 58 0.51 -5.72 -9.58
C VAL A 58 -0.03 -4.29 -9.63
N VAL A 59 -0.91 -4.03 -10.59
CA VAL A 59 -1.66 -2.77 -10.68
C VAL A 59 -3.15 -3.04 -10.60
N SER A 60 -3.85 -2.30 -9.74
CA SER A 60 -5.31 -2.37 -9.61
C SER A 60 -5.98 -1.16 -10.23
N ALA A 61 -7.23 -1.31 -10.67
CA ALA A 61 -8.05 -0.19 -11.12
C ALA A 61 -8.52 0.68 -9.93
N ARG A 62 -8.84 0.06 -8.80
CA ARG A 62 -9.17 0.73 -7.54
C ARG A 62 -8.16 0.39 -6.45
N ARG A 63 -7.93 1.34 -5.52
CA ARG A 63 -7.10 1.12 -4.34
C ARG A 63 -7.68 -0.02 -3.50
N ARG A 64 -6.87 -1.06 -3.24
CA ARG A 64 -7.22 -2.17 -2.35
C ARG A 64 -5.99 -2.68 -1.58
N PRO A 65 -6.18 -3.34 -0.43
CA PRO A 65 -5.09 -3.99 0.28
C PRO A 65 -4.66 -5.31 -0.37
N TYR A 66 -3.42 -5.72 -0.11
CA TYR A 66 -2.88 -7.06 -0.39
C TYR A 66 -2.30 -7.62 0.90
N HIS A 67 -3.18 -8.15 1.75
CA HIS A 67 -2.83 -8.59 3.10
C HIS A 67 -2.87 -10.11 3.26
N MET A 68 -3.54 -10.79 2.33
CA MET A 68 -3.79 -12.22 2.42
C MET A 68 -3.04 -12.98 1.32
N ILE A 69 -2.58 -14.21 1.56
CA ILE A 69 -1.90 -15.02 0.54
C ILE A 69 -2.83 -15.27 -0.65
N ALA A 70 -4.13 -15.38 -0.40
CA ALA A 70 -5.16 -15.52 -1.44
C ALA A 70 -5.17 -14.35 -2.45
N ASP A 71 -4.78 -13.14 -2.03
CA ASP A 71 -4.70 -11.98 -2.91
C ASP A 71 -3.68 -12.16 -4.03
N PHE A 72 -2.59 -12.89 -3.75
CA PHE A 72 -1.51 -13.17 -4.70
C PHE A 72 -1.82 -14.43 -5.51
N ARG A 73 -2.34 -15.47 -4.87
CA ARG A 73 -2.71 -16.74 -5.55
C ARG A 73 -3.75 -16.52 -6.64
N ARG A 74 -4.77 -15.70 -6.39
CA ARG A 74 -5.78 -15.38 -7.42
C ARG A 74 -5.18 -14.61 -8.61
N LEU A 75 -4.02 -13.99 -8.45
CA LEU A 75 -3.22 -13.32 -9.48
C LEU A 75 -2.20 -14.27 -10.15
N GLY A 76 -2.20 -15.55 -9.79
CA GLY A 76 -1.25 -16.54 -10.31
C GLY A 76 0.17 -16.36 -9.77
N LEU A 77 0.32 -15.66 -8.64
CA LEU A 77 1.62 -15.39 -8.03
C LEU A 77 1.87 -16.39 -6.89
N ASP A 78 2.93 -17.18 -7.04
CA ASP A 78 3.44 -18.05 -5.99
C ASP A 78 4.50 -17.31 -5.16
N LEU A 79 4.11 -16.88 -3.95
CA LEU A 79 4.99 -16.16 -3.05
C LEU A 79 6.21 -16.99 -2.60
N ALA A 80 6.16 -18.32 -2.65
CA ALA A 80 7.31 -19.17 -2.30
C ALA A 80 8.49 -19.01 -3.28
N THR A 81 8.21 -18.52 -4.49
CA THR A 81 9.22 -18.30 -5.54
C THR A 81 9.80 -16.88 -5.55
N ILE A 82 9.20 -15.97 -4.77
CA ILE A 82 9.56 -14.54 -4.76
C ILE A 82 10.66 -14.30 -3.71
N ARG A 83 11.74 -13.62 -4.13
CA ARG A 83 12.84 -13.27 -3.22
C ARG A 83 12.51 -12.10 -2.29
N ILE A 84 11.78 -11.11 -2.81
CA ILE A 84 11.38 -9.91 -2.08
C ILE A 84 9.93 -9.59 -2.42
N LEU A 85 9.06 -9.57 -1.41
CA LEU A 85 7.69 -9.10 -1.52
C LEU A 85 7.60 -7.67 -0.96
N VAL A 86 7.13 -6.74 -1.78
CA VAL A 86 6.85 -5.36 -1.35
C VAL A 86 5.33 -5.17 -1.34
N VAL A 87 4.78 -4.84 -0.17
CA VAL A 87 3.36 -4.51 0.01
C VAL A 87 3.22 -3.15 0.68
N LYS A 88 2.20 -2.39 0.31
CA LYS A 88 1.84 -1.18 1.06
C LYS A 88 1.01 -1.57 2.27
N SER A 89 1.62 -1.50 3.45
CA SER A 89 0.95 -1.82 4.72
C SER A 89 1.47 -0.93 5.84
N GLY A 90 0.60 -0.55 6.79
CA GLY A 90 0.98 0.17 8.01
C GLY A 90 1.51 -0.74 9.12
N TYR A 91 1.24 -2.04 9.02
CA TYR A 91 1.80 -3.11 9.84
C TYR A 91 1.88 -4.38 9.00
N LEU A 92 2.74 -5.33 9.33
CA LEU A 92 2.81 -6.58 8.59
C LEU A 92 1.61 -7.47 8.94
N SER A 93 0.84 -7.90 7.94
CA SER A 93 -0.35 -8.73 8.18
C SER A 93 0.04 -10.10 8.76
N PRO A 94 -0.78 -10.70 9.64
CA PRO A 94 -0.46 -11.99 10.26
C PRO A 94 -0.18 -13.12 9.27
N GLU A 95 -0.84 -13.12 8.10
CA GLU A 95 -0.62 -14.17 7.09
C GLU A 95 0.69 -14.00 6.31
N LEU A 96 1.16 -12.76 6.14
CA LEU A 96 2.43 -12.47 5.47
C LEU A 96 3.63 -12.49 6.44
N ALA A 97 3.39 -12.27 7.74
CA ALA A 97 4.45 -12.20 8.74
C ALA A 97 5.38 -13.43 8.77
N PRO A 98 4.88 -14.69 8.70
CA PRO A 98 5.72 -15.87 8.68
C PRO A 98 6.61 -16.01 7.43
N LEU A 99 6.24 -15.36 6.32
CA LEU A 99 6.99 -15.38 5.06
C LEU A 99 8.21 -14.46 5.10
N ALA A 100 8.17 -13.41 5.92
CA ALA A 100 9.18 -12.36 5.94
C ALA A 100 10.39 -12.74 6.81
N ARG A 101 11.59 -12.80 6.22
CA ARG A 101 12.84 -13.15 6.93
C ARG A 101 14.05 -12.37 6.37
N PRO A 102 14.42 -11.21 6.94
CA PRO A 102 13.69 -10.43 7.95
C PRO A 102 12.50 -9.67 7.35
N ALA A 103 11.56 -9.26 8.21
CA ALA A 103 10.57 -8.24 7.85
C ALA A 103 11.21 -6.84 7.91
N LEU A 104 11.09 -6.09 6.82
CA LEU A 104 11.59 -4.73 6.72
C LEU A 104 10.43 -3.77 6.46
N MET A 105 10.34 -2.71 7.26
CA MET A 105 9.40 -1.62 7.03
C MET A 105 10.17 -0.44 6.44
N ALA A 106 9.91 -0.15 5.17
CA ALA A 106 10.42 1.06 4.54
C ALA A 106 9.59 2.26 5.04
N LEU A 107 10.23 3.16 5.80
CA LEU A 107 9.64 4.45 6.19
C LEU A 107 9.70 5.43 5.00
N SER A 108 9.00 5.06 3.91
CA SER A 108 8.92 5.86 2.70
C SER A 108 8.05 7.10 2.92
N ASP A 109 8.42 8.20 2.27
CA ASP A 109 7.57 9.39 2.18
C ASP A 109 6.18 9.10 1.59
N GLY A 110 5.26 10.04 1.82
CA GLY A 110 3.91 10.05 1.27
C GLY A 110 2.84 10.35 2.32
N VAL A 111 1.57 10.21 1.94
CA VAL A 111 0.40 10.61 2.76
C VAL A 111 0.20 9.80 4.06
N VAL A 112 1.01 8.78 4.32
CA VAL A 112 0.99 7.96 5.56
C VAL A 112 2.40 7.90 6.18
N ASN A 113 3.13 9.01 6.11
CA ASN A 113 4.47 9.13 6.66
C ASN A 113 4.44 8.93 8.19
N GLN A 114 5.39 8.16 8.70
CA GLN A 114 5.53 7.87 10.13
C GLN A 114 6.37 8.92 10.87
N ASP A 115 7.00 9.84 10.15
CA ASP A 115 7.68 10.99 10.73
C ASP A 115 6.68 12.08 11.15
N VAL A 116 5.78 11.71 12.06
CA VAL A 116 4.60 12.52 12.42
C VAL A 116 4.99 13.89 12.96
N ALA A 117 6.08 13.97 13.74
CA ALA A 117 6.52 15.21 14.36
C ALA A 117 6.88 16.31 13.35
N HIS A 118 7.35 15.92 12.16
CA HIS A 118 7.77 16.86 11.11
C HIS A 118 6.68 17.10 10.05
N LEU A 119 5.49 16.54 10.21
CA LEU A 119 4.38 16.79 9.28
C LEU A 119 3.79 18.20 9.46
N THR A 120 3.49 18.84 8.33
CA THR A 120 2.77 20.12 8.30
C THR A 120 1.35 19.95 8.86
N ARG A 121 1.06 20.59 10.00
CA ARG A 121 -0.28 20.62 10.60
C ARG A 121 -0.94 21.99 10.43
N LEU A 122 -2.00 22.05 9.63
CA LEU A 122 -2.71 23.32 9.33
C LEU A 122 -3.95 23.54 10.19
N ARG A 123 -4.58 22.47 10.71
CA ARG A 123 -5.92 22.52 11.31
C ARG A 123 -6.06 21.71 12.61
N THR A 124 -4.97 21.42 13.30
CA THR A 124 -5.01 20.68 14.58
C THR A 124 -5.04 21.65 15.76
N HIS A 125 -5.55 21.17 16.90
CA HIS A 125 -5.42 21.88 18.18
C HIS A 125 -3.94 22.09 18.55
N ARG A 126 -3.70 23.09 19.40
CA ARG A 126 -2.39 23.44 19.93
C ARG A 126 -2.55 23.76 21.43
N PRO A 127 -1.63 23.32 22.31
CA PRO A 127 -0.49 22.45 22.01
C PRO A 127 -0.91 20.99 21.76
N THR A 128 -0.13 20.23 20.99
CA THR A 128 -0.34 18.80 20.76
C THR A 128 1.00 18.10 20.54
N PHE A 129 1.36 17.19 21.44
CA PHE A 129 2.45 16.24 21.21
C PHE A 129 2.08 15.26 20.07
N PRO A 130 2.99 14.91 19.14
CA PRO A 130 4.44 15.17 19.14
C PRO A 130 4.85 16.47 18.42
N PHE A 131 3.91 17.29 17.96
CA PHE A 131 4.25 18.47 17.15
C PHE A 131 4.68 19.69 17.98
N ASP A 132 4.19 19.79 19.20
CA ASP A 132 4.66 20.73 20.21
C ASP A 132 5.24 19.90 21.35
N THR A 133 6.42 20.26 21.85
CA THR A 133 7.10 19.53 22.92
C THR A 133 7.21 20.32 24.22
N GLU A 134 6.88 21.62 24.18
CA GLU A 134 6.97 22.53 25.32
C GLU A 134 5.56 22.96 25.77
N PHE A 135 4.96 22.18 26.66
CA PHE A 135 3.71 22.53 27.32
C PHE A 135 3.50 21.66 28.56
N ASP A 136 2.84 22.21 29.58
CA ASP A 136 2.42 21.44 30.75
C ASP A 136 1.23 20.55 30.41
N TRP A 137 1.32 19.27 30.76
CA TRP A 137 0.21 18.33 30.65
C TRP A 137 0.17 17.43 31.88
N THR A 138 -1.00 17.35 32.51
CA THR A 138 -1.27 16.42 33.60
C THR A 138 -2.42 15.51 33.19
N PRO A 139 -2.30 14.18 33.29
CA PRO A 139 -3.41 13.29 32.99
C PRO A 139 -4.59 13.61 33.91
N MET A 140 -5.81 13.55 33.37
CA MET A 140 -7.04 13.58 34.16
C MET A 140 -7.74 12.22 34.04
N PRO A 141 -7.32 11.20 34.83
CA PRO A 141 -7.94 9.90 34.80
C PRO A 141 -9.43 10.01 35.12
N ARG A 142 -10.26 9.31 34.34
CA ARG A 142 -11.67 9.12 34.65
C ARG A 142 -11.86 7.65 34.98
N GLY A 143 -12.53 7.36 36.09
CA GLY A 143 -12.92 6.00 36.42
C GLY A 143 -13.81 5.43 35.32
N GLN A 144 -13.51 4.22 34.84
CA GLN A 144 -14.43 3.49 33.99
C GLN A 144 -15.64 3.13 34.86
N ALA A 145 -16.83 3.66 34.54
CA ALA A 145 -18.04 3.33 35.28
C ALA A 145 -18.20 1.81 35.30
N ALA A 146 -18.45 1.24 36.49
CA ALA A 146 -18.76 -0.18 36.62
C ALA A 146 -19.91 -0.51 35.66
N ARG A 147 -19.79 -1.63 34.92
CA ARG A 147 -20.90 -2.14 34.11
C ARG A 147 -22.14 -2.23 35.02
N ARG A 148 -23.23 -1.57 34.61
CA ARG A 148 -24.53 -1.83 35.23
C ARG A 148 -24.84 -3.31 35.02
N ALA A 149 -25.05 -4.03 36.12
CA ALA A 149 -25.56 -5.40 36.09
C ALA A 149 -26.99 -5.42 35.56
#